data_AF-A0A1H9I792-F1
#
_entry.id   AF-A0A1H9I792-F1
#
_cell.length_a   1.000
_cell.length_b   1.000
_cell.length_c   1.000
_cell.angle_alpha   90.00
_cell.angle_beta   90.00
_cell.angle_gamma   90.00
#
_symmetry.space_group_name_H-M   'P 1'
#
loop_
_entity.id
_entity.type
_entity.pdbx_description
1 polymer ?
#
loop_
_entity_poly.entity_id
_entity_poly.type
_entity_poly.pdbx_seq_one_letter_code
_entity_poly.pdbx_strand_id
1 'polypeptide(L)' 'MIILTSVQADQVRGETSEGHELEPVLLADGVTFVLPEAVLTDPAHAERHELLATFPTRDVAAGEYPPPDET' A
#
# COMPACT_ATOMS: atom_id res chain seq x y z
N MET A 1 -8.64 -1.68 -1.97
CA MET A 1 -7.23 -1.25 -1.86
C MET A 1 -7.15 0.03 -1.03
N ILE A 2 -6.19 0.13 -0.11
CA ILE A 2 -5.92 1.33 0.67
C ILE A 2 -5.21 2.34 -0.23
N ILE A 3 -5.68 3.58 -0.25
CA ILE A 3 -5.14 4.65 -1.09
C ILE A 3 -4.26 5.58 -0.27
N LEU A 4 -3.06 5.80 -0.79
CA LEU A 4 -2.00 6.55 -0.15
C LEU A 4 -1.51 7.63 -1.11
N THR A 5 -1.25 8.80 -0.58
CA THR A 5 -0.42 9.82 -1.23
C THR A 5 1.05 9.42 -1.16
N SER A 6 1.91 10.07 -1.94
CA SER A 6 3.37 9.85 -1.87
C SER A 6 3.94 10.04 -0.47
N VAL A 7 3.44 11.01 0.29
CA VAL A 7 3.86 11.27 1.68
C VAL A 7 3.39 10.15 2.61
N GLN A 8 2.14 9.71 2.49
CA GLN A 8 1.62 8.61 3.32
C GLN A 8 2.30 7.29 2.98
N ALA A 9 2.59 7.04 1.70
CA ALA A 9 3.34 5.89 1.25
C ALA A 9 4.72 5.86 1.88
N ASP A 10 5.46 6.98 1.87
CA ASP A 10 6.76 7.10 2.53
C ASP A 10 6.68 6.88 4.05
N GLN A 11 5.60 7.36 4.70
CA GLN A 11 5.38 7.17 6.13
C GLN A 11 5.14 5.71 6.53
N VAL A 12 4.46 4.93 5.70
CA VAL A 12 4.17 3.51 5.99
C VAL A 12 5.20 2.56 5.40
N ARG A 13 6.01 3.02 4.44
CA ARG A 13 7.01 2.21 3.75
C ARG A 13 8.09 1.74 4.70
N GLY A 14 8.50 0.49 4.51
CA GLY A 14 9.63 -0.11 5.22
C GLY A 14 9.19 -1.19 6.20
N GLU A 15 10.18 -1.68 6.95
CA GLU A 15 10.03 -2.85 7.80
C GLU A 15 9.08 -2.57 8.97
N THR A 16 8.08 -3.46 9.12
CA THR A 16 7.09 -3.39 10.17
C THR A 16 7.26 -4.39 11.27
N SER A 17 7.82 -5.53 10.95
CA SER A 17 8.23 -6.59 11.85
C SER A 17 9.35 -7.34 11.15
N GLU A 18 10.10 -8.16 11.89
CA GLU A 18 11.27 -8.87 11.34
C GLU A 18 10.91 -9.63 10.04
N GLY A 19 11.45 -9.18 8.90
CA GLY A 19 11.22 -9.80 7.59
C GLY A 19 9.87 -9.47 6.93
N HIS A 20 9.10 -8.55 7.49
CA HIS A 20 7.83 -8.06 6.93
C HIS A 20 7.93 -6.56 6.66
N GLU A 21 8.02 -6.19 5.39
CA GLU A 21 8.03 -4.79 4.96
C GLU A 21 6.75 -4.42 4.23
N LEU A 22 6.27 -3.20 4.46
CA LEU A 22 5.22 -2.61 3.64
C LEU A 22 5.85 -1.92 2.44
N GLU A 23 5.48 -2.39 1.26
CA GLU A 23 5.85 -1.76 0.00
C GLU A 23 4.59 -1.28 -0.75
N PRO A 24 4.24 0.01 -0.63
CA PRO A 24 3.14 0.58 -1.40
C PRO A 24 3.43 0.53 -2.91
N VAL A 25 2.44 0.08 -3.68
CA VAL A 25 2.54 -0.01 -5.13
C VAL A 25 2.13 1.32 -5.75
N LEU A 26 3.01 1.92 -6.57
CA LEU A 26 2.69 3.10 -7.36
C LEU A 26 1.81 2.73 -8.55
N LEU A 27 0.65 3.37 -8.69
CA LEU A 27 -0.25 3.16 -9.83
C LEU A 27 0.32 3.77 -11.12
N ALA A 28 -0.26 3.39 -12.26
CA ALA A 28 0.11 3.88 -13.59
C ALA A 28 -0.05 5.41 -13.74
N ASP A 29 -0.88 6.03 -12.90
CA ASP A 29 -1.04 7.49 -12.79
C ASP A 29 0.22 8.20 -12.25
N GLY A 30 1.14 7.46 -11.62
CA GLY A 30 2.46 7.95 -11.20
C GLY A 30 2.46 8.83 -9.95
N VAL A 31 1.29 9.13 -9.37
CA VAL A 31 1.17 9.92 -8.12
C VAL A 31 0.43 9.20 -7.00
N THR A 32 -0.36 8.17 -7.32
CA THR A 32 -1.20 7.45 -6.36
C THR A 32 -0.53 6.15 -5.95
N PHE A 33 -0.40 5.92 -4.65
CA PHE A 33 0.11 4.67 -4.09
C PHE A 33 -1.02 3.84 -3.50
N VAL A 34 -0.88 2.52 -3.54
CA VAL A 34 -1.88 1.60 -3.01
C VAL A 34 -1.28 0.48 -2.20
N LEU A 35 -2.02 0.04 -1.17
CA LEU A 35 -1.73 -1.18 -0.42
C LEU A 35 -2.95 -2.12 -0.44
N PRO A 36 -2.72 -3.44 -0.42
CA PRO A 36 -3.81 -4.41 -0.31
C PRO A 36 -4.45 -4.34 1.08
N GLU A 37 -5.78 -4.37 1.16
CA GLU A 37 -6.49 -4.33 2.45
C GLU A 37 -6.16 -5.52 3.37
N ALA A 38 -5.58 -6.59 2.82
CA ALA A 38 -5.05 -7.70 3.59
C ALA A 38 -4.05 -7.26 4.67
N VAL A 39 -3.32 -6.15 4.46
CA VAL A 39 -2.39 -5.61 5.46
C VAL A 39 -3.06 -5.08 6.72
N LEU A 40 -4.39 -4.83 6.71
CA LEU A 40 -5.14 -4.39 7.91
C LEU A 40 -5.45 -5.55 8.86
N THR A 41 -5.33 -6.77 8.37
CA THR A 41 -5.59 -8.00 9.13
C THR A 41 -4.31 -8.81 9.33
N ASP A 42 -3.18 -8.33 8.82
CA ASP A 42 -1.92 -9.05 8.87
C ASP A 42 -1.22 -8.79 10.21
N PRO A 43 -1.01 -9.81 11.06
CA PRO A 43 -0.43 -9.61 12.37
C PRO A 43 0.99 -9.02 12.33
N ALA A 44 1.74 -9.15 11.23
CA ALA A 44 3.06 -8.55 11.10
C ALA A 44 3.02 -7.03 10.86
N HIS A 45 1.87 -6.49 10.43
CA HIS A 45 1.64 -5.06 10.26
C HIS A 45 0.76 -4.47 11.36
N ALA A 46 0.53 -5.21 12.47
CA ALA A 46 -0.37 -4.83 13.55
C ALA A 46 -0.13 -3.41 14.10
N GLU A 47 1.15 -3.01 14.23
CA GLU A 47 1.53 -1.67 14.67
C GLU A 47 1.06 -0.54 13.74
N ARG A 48 0.82 -0.84 12.46
CA ARG A 48 0.32 0.11 11.46
C ARG A 48 -1.16 -0.04 11.17
N HIS A 49 -1.85 -1.04 11.71
CA HIS A 49 -3.28 -1.25 11.46
C HIS A 49 -4.12 -0.02 11.78
N GLU A 50 -3.90 0.61 12.94
CA GLU A 50 -4.65 1.81 13.35
C GLU A 50 -4.44 2.95 12.37
N LEU A 51 -3.19 3.20 11.96
CA LEU A 51 -2.85 4.23 10.98
C LEU A 51 -3.45 3.92 9.61
N LEU A 52 -3.25 2.70 9.12
CA LEU A 52 -3.73 2.24 7.81
C LEU A 52 -5.26 2.29 7.72
N ALA A 53 -5.96 2.00 8.82
CA ALA A 53 -7.42 2.08 8.92
C ALA A 53 -7.95 3.53 8.83
N THR A 54 -7.11 4.55 9.03
CA THR A 54 -7.51 5.95 8.83
C THR A 54 -7.50 6.38 7.37
N PHE A 55 -6.84 5.62 6.49
CA PHE A 55 -6.71 5.98 5.08
C PHE A 55 -7.95 5.54 4.27
N PRO A 56 -8.29 6.30 3.21
CA PRO A 56 -9.40 5.93 2.35
C PRO A 56 -9.10 4.63 1.59
N THR A 57 -10.11 3.77 1.45
CA THR A 57 -10.04 2.60 0.58
C THR A 57 -10.88 2.84 -0.69
N ARG A 58 -10.41 2.32 -1.82
CA ARG A 58 -11.18 2.25 -3.06
C ARG A 58 -10.90 0.95 -3.80
N ASP A 59 -11.81 0.61 -4.70
CA ASP A 59 -11.57 -0.42 -5.70
C ASP A 59 -10.63 0.15 -6.77
N VAL A 60 -9.55 -0.58 -7.06
CA VAL A 60 -8.54 -0.19 -8.06
C VAL A 60 -8.62 -1.22 -9.16
N ALA A 61 -8.96 -0.77 -10.37
CA ALA A 61 -9.10 -1.66 -11.49
C ALA A 61 -7.73 -2.20 -11.91
N ALA A 62 -7.70 -3.41 -12.48
CA ALA A 62 -6.46 -4.03 -12.98
C ALA A 62 -5.70 -3.13 -13.98
N GLY A 63 -6.42 -2.31 -14.76
CA GLY A 63 -5.83 -1.36 -15.71
C GLY A 63 -5.22 -0.10 -15.09
N GLU A 64 -5.40 0.13 -13.79
CA GLU A 64 -4.75 1.24 -13.06
C GLU A 64 -3.39 0.85 -12.49
N TYR A 65 -3.11 -0.45 -12.38
CA TYR A 65 -1.80 -0.94 -11.99
C TYR A 65 -0.78 -0.66 -13.11
N PRO A 66 0.49 -0.40 -12.76
CA PRO A 66 1.53 -0.30 -13.76
C PRO A 66 1.56 -1.60 -14.58
N PRO A 67 1.81 -1.52 -15.90
CA PRO A 67 1.95 -2.73 -16.70
C PRO A 67 3.05 -3.59 -16.09
N PRO A 68 2.90 -4.93 -16.09
CA PRO A 68 4.00 -5.81 -15.72
C PRO A 68 5.15 -5.44 -16.67
N ASP A 69 6.32 -5.11 -16.10
CA ASP A 69 7.50 -4.77 -16.89
C ASP A 69 7.74 -5.91 -17.88
N GLU A 70 7.48 -5.68 -19.17
CA GLU A 70 7.73 -6.65 -20.23
C GLU A 70 9.24 -6.67 -20.47
N THR A 71 9.99 -7.36 -19.60
CA THR A 71 11.42 -7.63 -19.80
C THR A 71 11.67 -8.87 -20.64
#